data_AF-A0A4Y2HCV0-F1
#
_entry.id   AF-A0A4Y2HCV0-F1
#
_cell.length_a   1.000
_cell.length_b   1.000
_cell.length_c   1.000
_cell.angle_alpha   90.00
_cell.angle_beta   90.00
_cell.angle_gamma   90.00
#
_symmetry.space_group_name_H-M   'P 1'
#
loop_
_entity.id
_entity.type
_entity.pdbx_description
1 polymer ?
#
loop_
_entity_poly.entity_id
_entity_poly.type
_entity_poly.pdbx_seq_one_letter_code
_entity_poly.pdbx_strand_id
1 'polypeptide(L)'
;MWFQHDGAPPHFSLDVRSALDTKFTGRWISRGGRTHWTAHSPDLSSLDFFLWSNLKSLVYESPINSGKDLVARISVAAGAVREMPGVFEKLCYSLCRRYV
;
A
#
# COMPACT_ATOMS: atom_id res chain seq x y z
N MET A 1 -7.55 -11.44 8.45
CA MET A 1 -7.02 -10.41 7.55
C MET A 1 -6.54 -9.23 8.40
N TRP A 2 -5.33 -8.73 8.14
CA TRP A 2 -4.79 -7.48 8.72
C TRP A 2 -4.89 -6.36 7.68
N PHE A 3 -5.16 -5.13 8.12
CA PHE A 3 -5.16 -3.94 7.26
C PHE A 3 -4.05 -2.98 7.67
N GLN A 4 -3.34 -2.41 6.71
CA GLN A 4 -2.31 -1.39 6.97
C GLN A 4 -2.58 -0.19 6.08
N HIS A 5 -2.45 1.02 6.63
CA HIS A 5 -2.46 2.28 5.88
C HIS A 5 -1.54 3.29 6.54
N ASP A 6 -1.25 4.39 5.83
CA ASP A 6 -0.41 5.45 6.38
C ASP A 6 -1.14 6.28 7.45
N GLY A 7 -0.39 7.20 8.08
CA GLY A 7 -0.91 8.13 9.08
C GLY A 7 -1.37 9.48 8.53
N ALA A 8 -1.77 9.57 7.25
CA ALA A 8 -2.24 10.81 6.65
C ALA A 8 -3.45 11.39 7.41
N PRO A 9 -3.66 12.73 7.46
CA PRO A 9 -4.75 13.33 8.23
C PRO A 9 -6.16 12.76 7.94
N PRO A 10 -6.55 12.46 6.68
CA PRO A 10 -7.84 11.83 6.39
C PRO A 10 -8.01 10.43 7.01
N HIS A 11 -6.90 9.73 7.25
CA HIS A 11 -6.86 8.38 7.80
C HIS A 11 -6.91 8.33 9.33
N PHE A 12 -6.80 9.48 10.00
CA PHE A 12 -6.68 9.58 11.46
C PHE A 12 -8.01 9.90 12.18
N SER A 13 -9.08 10.20 11.45
CA SER A 13 -10.37 10.57 12.05
C SER A 13 -10.92 9.46 12.95
N LEU A 14 -11.73 9.83 13.94
CA LEU A 14 -12.38 8.86 14.82
C LEU A 14 -13.31 7.93 14.03
N ASP A 15 -14.03 8.46 13.05
CA ASP A 15 -14.96 7.70 12.21
C ASP A 15 -14.23 6.61 11.40
N VAL A 16 -13.07 6.95 10.82
CA VAL A 16 -12.24 5.98 10.09
C VAL A 16 -11.77 4.89 11.04
N ARG A 17 -11.27 5.24 12.23
CA ARG A 17 -10.79 4.27 13.22
C ARG A 17 -11.90 3.35 13.71
N SER A 18 -13.08 3.89 14.01
CA SER A 18 -14.26 3.12 14.41
C SER A 18 -14.67 2.14 13.31
N ALA A 19 -14.71 2.59 12.05
CA ALA A 19 -15.01 1.73 10.91
C ALA A 19 -13.97 0.61 10.73
N LEU A 20 -12.68 0.91 10.92
CA LEU A 20 -11.60 -0.08 10.86
C LEU A 20 -11.68 -1.09 12.01
N ASP A 21 -12.00 -0.66 13.22
CA ASP A 21 -12.21 -1.55 14.37
C ASP A 21 -13.37 -2.50 14.13
N THR A 22 -14.51 -2.01 13.61
CA THR A 22 -15.65 -2.87 13.24
C THR A 22 -15.29 -3.86 12.14
N LYS A 23 -14.69 -3.38 11.04
CA LYS A 23 -14.44 -4.20 9.85
C LYS A 23 -13.32 -5.22 10.03
N PHE A 24 -12.25 -4.82 10.72
CA PHE A 24 -11.05 -5.65 10.88
C PHE A 24 -10.90 -6.21 12.30
N THR A 25 -11.85 -5.96 13.20
CA THR A 25 -11.86 -6.47 14.59
C THR A 25 -10.58 -6.09 15.34
N GLY A 26 -10.15 -4.84 15.19
CA GLY A 26 -8.90 -4.33 15.80
C GLY A 26 -7.61 -4.87 15.16
N ARG A 27 -7.67 -5.55 14.02
CA ARG A 27 -6.49 -6.01 13.24
C ARG A 27 -6.13 -5.02 12.14
N TRP A 28 -5.80 -3.79 12.53
CA TRP A 28 -5.29 -2.79 11.61
C TRP A 28 -4.11 -2.02 12.20
N ILE A 29 -3.24 -1.52 11.32
CA ILE A 29 -1.99 -0.86 11.64
C ILE A 29 -1.97 0.51 10.96
N SER A 30 -1.91 1.57 11.75
CA SER A 30 -1.69 2.96 11.34
C SER A 30 -1.56 3.85 12.59
N ARG A 31 -1.44 5.17 12.39
CA ARG A 31 -1.41 6.20 13.42
C ARG A 31 -2.68 6.14 14.26
N GLY A 32 -2.54 5.88 15.56
CA GLY A 32 -3.66 5.76 16.50
C GLY A 32 -4.31 4.38 16.58
N GLY A 33 -3.76 3.37 15.89
CA GLY A 33 -4.08 1.95 16.10
C GLY A 33 -3.43 1.39 17.37
N ARG A 34 -3.78 0.16 17.75
CA ARG A 34 -3.22 -0.52 18.94
C ARG A 34 -1.71 -0.72 18.87
N THR A 35 -1.19 -0.94 17.67
CA THR A 35 0.26 -0.95 17.40
C THR A 35 0.68 0.45 17.02
N HIS A 36 1.53 1.08 17.84
CA HIS A 36 2.03 2.43 17.59
C HIS A 36 2.84 2.45 16.27
N TRP A 37 2.34 3.17 15.28
CA TRP A 37 3.05 3.44 14.03
C TRP A 37 3.66 4.84 14.09
N THR A 38 4.96 4.95 13.80
CA THR A 38 5.65 6.24 13.75
C THR A 38 5.11 7.10 12.61
N ALA A 39 4.98 8.40 12.85
CA ALA A 39 4.62 9.33 11.78
C ALA A 39 5.78 9.41 10.76
N HIS A 40 5.44 9.49 9.46
CA HIS A 40 6.40 9.66 8.35
C HIS A 40 7.30 8.46 8.03
N SER A 41 6.74 7.24 8.02
CA SER A 41 7.46 6.05 7.55
C SER A 41 6.92 5.50 6.22
N PRO A 42 7.07 6.21 5.08
CA PRO A 42 6.68 5.70 3.76
C PRO A 42 7.51 4.46 3.36
N ASP A 43 8.69 4.29 3.94
CA ASP A 43 9.53 3.09 3.86
C ASP A 43 8.87 1.84 4.45
N LEU A 44 7.91 2.00 5.36
CA LEU A 44 7.20 0.91 6.01
C LEU A 44 5.83 0.60 5.39
N SER A 45 5.35 1.43 4.46
CA SER A 45 4.13 1.16 3.68
C SER A 45 4.49 0.28 2.49
N SER A 46 3.96 -0.94 2.47
CA SER A 46 4.16 -1.90 1.39
C SER A 46 3.66 -1.39 0.03
N LEU A 47 2.69 -0.48 0.03
CA LEU A 47 2.25 0.21 -1.17
C LEU A 47 3.33 1.17 -1.69
N ASP A 48 3.98 1.92 -0.81
CA ASP A 48 4.91 2.99 -1.19
C ASP A 48 6.28 2.47 -1.64
N PHE A 49 6.88 1.51 -0.91
CA PHE A 49 8.20 1.01 -1.30
C PHE A 49 8.14 -0.06 -2.41
N PHE A 50 7.04 -0.80 -2.54
CA PHE A 50 6.94 -1.93 -3.46
C PHE A 50 5.97 -1.67 -4.61
N LEU A 51 4.67 -1.51 -4.32
CA LEU A 51 3.65 -1.50 -5.38
C LEU A 51 3.80 -0.27 -6.28
N TRP A 52 3.88 0.93 -5.71
CA TRP A 52 3.98 2.17 -6.47
C TRP A 52 5.25 2.25 -7.32
N SER A 53 6.36 1.68 -6.84
CA SER A 53 7.59 1.61 -7.62
C SER A 53 7.40 0.75 -8.89
N ASN A 54 6.88 -0.47 -8.74
CA ASN A 54 6.64 -1.37 -9.87
C ASN A 54 5.59 -0.82 -10.84
N LEU A 55 4.48 -0.29 -10.33
CA LEU A 55 3.45 0.31 -11.17
C LEU A 55 3.99 1.48 -11.98
N LYS A 56 4.79 2.37 -11.37
CA LYS A 56 5.38 3.49 -12.11
C LYS A 56 6.30 3.01 -13.22
N SER A 57 7.17 2.02 -12.97
CA SER A 57 8.06 1.46 -13.98
C SER A 57 7.31 0.90 -15.19
N LEU A 58 6.18 0.22 -14.96
CA LEU A 58 5.37 -0.36 -16.04
C LEU A 58 4.48 0.66 -16.76
N VAL A 59 3.83 1.56 -16.01
CA VAL A 59 2.87 2.52 -16.57
C VAL A 59 3.56 3.59 -17.43
N TYR A 60 4.75 4.03 -17.01
CA TYR A 60 5.51 5.10 -17.66
C TYR A 60 6.62 4.60 -18.60
N GLU A 61 6.64 3.31 -18.96
CA GLU A 61 7.58 2.75 -19.94
C GLU A 61 7.48 3.44 -21.31
N SER A 62 6.30 3.97 -21.65
CA SER A 62 6.09 4.79 -22.84
C SER A 62 5.25 6.04 -22.52
N PRO A 63 5.28 7.08 -23.37
CA PRO A 63 4.48 8.28 -23.17
C PRO A 63 2.99 7.97 -23.05
N ILE A 64 2.33 8.70 -22.15
CA ILE A 64 0.90 8.56 -21.85
C ILE A 64 0.15 9.67 -22.56
N ASN A 65 -0.82 9.29 -23.39
CA ASN A 65 -1.46 10.23 -24.31
C ASN A 65 -2.85 10.69 -23.85
N SER A 66 -3.43 10.06 -22.83
CA SER A 66 -4.71 10.46 -22.27
C SER A 66 -4.95 9.86 -20.87
N GLY A 67 -5.93 10.41 -20.14
CA GLY A 67 -6.36 9.82 -18.87
C GLY A 67 -6.95 8.41 -19.01
N LYS A 68 -7.60 8.09 -20.14
CA LYS A 68 -8.11 6.73 -20.40
C LYS A 68 -6.97 5.73 -20.60
N ASP A 69 -5.94 6.14 -21.35
CA ASP A 69 -4.72 5.35 -21.54
C ASP A 69 -4.01 5.11 -20.21
N LEU A 70 -3.89 6.14 -19.36
CA LEU A 70 -3.33 6.01 -18.01
C LEU A 70 -4.07 4.95 -17.18
N VAL A 71 -5.41 5.02 -17.13
CA VAL A 71 -6.23 4.08 -16.35
C VAL A 71 -6.06 2.65 -16.88
N ALA A 72 -6.11 2.45 -18.20
CA ALA A 72 -5.92 1.14 -18.82
C ALA A 72 -4.55 0.55 -18.48
N ARG A 73 -3.48 1.36 -18.55
CA ARG A 73 -2.12 0.93 -18.19
C ARG A 73 -1.98 0.59 -16.72
N ILE A 74 -2.59 1.36 -15.82
CA ILE A 74 -2.59 1.04 -14.39
C ILE A 74 -3.25 -0.32 -14.15
N SER A 75 -4.37 -0.61 -14.81
CA SER A 75 -5.04 -1.92 -14.70
C SER A 75 -4.17 -3.07 -15.22
N VAL A 76 -3.52 -2.90 -16.37
CA VAL A 76 -2.60 -3.90 -16.94
C VAL A 76 -1.39 -4.11 -16.04
N ALA A 77 -0.74 -3.04 -15.58
CA ALA A 77 0.41 -3.09 -14.69
C ALA A 77 0.07 -3.76 -13.35
N ALA A 78 -1.10 -3.46 -12.78
CA ALA A 78 -1.57 -4.11 -11.56
C ALA A 78 -1.77 -5.62 -11.76
N GLY A 79 -2.30 -6.03 -12.93
CA GLY A 79 -2.36 -7.44 -13.32
C GLY A 79 -0.97 -8.07 -13.38
N ALA A 80 -0.03 -7.45 -14.08
CA ALA A 80 1.33 -7.96 -14.21
C ALA A 80 2.06 -8.11 -12.86
N VAL A 81 1.92 -7.14 -11.95
CA VAL A 81 2.51 -7.22 -10.60
C VAL A 81 1.86 -8.33 -9.78
N ARG A 82 0.55 -8.53 -9.90
CA ARG A 82 -0.17 -9.60 -9.19
C ARG A 82 0.29 -10.99 -9.60
N GLU A 83 0.53 -11.19 -10.90
CA GLU A 83 1.01 -12.47 -11.43
C GLU A 83 2.54 -12.68 -11.25
N MET A 84 3.26 -11.71 -10.65
CA MET A 84 4.69 -11.83 -10.43
C MET A 84 5.00 -12.95 -9.43
N PRO A 85 5.84 -13.95 -9.79
CA PRO A 85 6.16 -15.04 -8.89
C PRO A 85 6.87 -14.56 -7.63
N GLY A 86 6.41 -15.04 -6.48
CA GLY A 86 7.00 -14.74 -5.17
C GLY A 86 6.79 -13.31 -4.69
N VAL A 87 5.83 -12.57 -5.27
CA VAL A 87 5.62 -11.14 -5.00
C VAL A 87 5.29 -10.87 -3.53
N PHE A 88 4.46 -11.72 -2.93
CA PHE A 88 4.06 -11.58 -1.54
C PHE A 88 5.17 -11.98 -0.58
N GLU A 89 5.94 -13.01 -0.90
CA GLU A 89 7.11 -13.45 -0.11
C GLU A 89 8.19 -12.36 -0.09
N LYS A 90 8.48 -11.75 -1.24
CA LYS A 90 9.41 -10.61 -1.35
C LYS A 90 8.93 -9.42 -0.52
N LEU A 91 7.62 -9.13 -0.55
CA LEU A 91 7.01 -8.05 0.20
C LEU A 91 7.10 -8.28 1.71
N CYS A 92 6.74 -9.48 2.18
CA CYS A 92 6.86 -9.87 3.58
C CYS A 92 8.32 -9.82 4.06
N TYR A 93 9.26 -10.38 3.30
CA TYR A 93 10.69 -10.34 3.64
C TYR A 93 11.23 -8.91 3.71
N SER A 94 10.84 -8.07 2.74
CA SER A 94 11.25 -6.68 2.68
C SER A 94 10.65 -5.84 3.81
N LEU A 95 9.41 -6.14 4.24
CA LEU A 95 8.82 -5.56 5.44
C LEU A 95 9.63 -5.97 6.67
N CYS A 96 9.81 -7.27 6.92
CA CYS A 96 10.54 -7.77 8.09
C CYS A 96 11.91 -7.11 8.25
N ARG A 97 12.68 -6.94 7.16
CA ARG A 97 13.98 -6.27 7.20
C ARG A 97 13.95 -4.80 7.62
N ARG A 98 12.84 -4.09 7.41
CA ARG A 98 12.72 -2.66 7.78
C ARG A 98 12.19 -2.44 9.19
N TYR A 99 11.71 -3.50 9.86
CA TYR A 99 11.29 -3.46 11.26
C TYR A 99 12.42 -3.82 12.24
N VAL A 100 13.60 -4.26 11.76
CA VAL A 100 14.77 -4.60 12.59
C VAL A 100 15.75 -3.44 12.63
#